data_AF-A0A7W9F1M2-F1
#
_entry.id   AF-A0A7W9F1M2-F1
#
_cell.length_a   1.000
_cell.length_b   1.000
_cell.length_c   1.000
_cell.angle_alpha   90.00
_cell.angle_beta   90.00
_cell.angle_gamma   90.00
#
_symmetry.space_group_name_H-M   'P 1'
#
loop_
_entity.id
_entity.type
_entity.pdbx_description
1 polymer ?
#
loop_
_entity_poly.entity_id
_entity_poly.type
_entity_poly.pdbx_seq_one_letter_code
_entity_poly.pdbx_strand_id
1 'polypeptide(L)'
;MQTISLKPSTNATYRAITRLLTMIHELHKAGYQRIRFRSGMAPSGLHWRCLITHADAMLADGMALADGHRPDEVAYYSTGSQDGYFGWTDVPGRSARELGVMFLDRFPMIAAKGQGRDWAYAGWLTEILGCAERDEKRGFPVWFADYPIEIVKADRPPPIISSIA
;
A
#
# COMPACT_ATOMS: atom_id res chain seq x y z
N MET A 1 -14.57 4.97 23.98
CA MET A 1 -13.79 3.72 24.02
C MET A 1 -13.51 3.33 22.57
N GLN A 2 -12.25 3.16 22.17
CA GLN A 2 -11.93 2.67 20.82
C GLN A 2 -12.07 1.14 20.81
N THR A 3 -12.86 0.60 19.89
CA THR A 3 -13.14 -0.84 19.80
C THR A 3 -12.19 -1.50 18.81
N ILE A 4 -11.53 -2.59 19.21
CA ILE A 4 -10.73 -3.43 18.31
C ILE A 4 -11.68 -4.33 17.54
N SER A 5 -11.57 -4.36 16.22
CA SER A 5 -12.37 -5.28 15.41
C SER A 5 -11.92 -6.72 15.64
N LEU A 6 -12.88 -7.61 15.86
CA LEU A 6 -12.62 -9.04 16.09
C LEU A 6 -12.83 -9.89 14.83
N LYS A 7 -13.33 -9.30 13.74
CA LYS A 7 -13.64 -10.00 12.49
C LYS A 7 -13.22 -9.16 11.29
N PRO A 8 -12.74 -9.80 10.20
CA PRO A 8 -12.50 -9.09 8.95
C PRO A 8 -13.78 -8.46 8.39
N SER A 9 -13.61 -7.44 7.55
CA SER A 9 -14.71 -6.82 6.80
C SER A 9 -15.53 -7.84 6.01
N THR A 10 -16.85 -7.64 5.97
CA THR A 10 -17.74 -8.45 5.10
C THR A 10 -17.65 -8.03 3.63
N ASN A 11 -17.11 -6.85 3.34
CA ASN A 11 -16.88 -6.34 2.00
C ASN A 11 -15.61 -6.94 1.38
N ALA A 12 -15.76 -7.62 0.24
CA ALA A 12 -14.65 -8.30 -0.45
C ALA A 12 -13.55 -7.33 -0.89
N THR A 13 -13.93 -6.14 -1.37
CA THR A 13 -12.98 -5.09 -1.76
C THR A 13 -12.15 -4.63 -0.57
N TYR A 14 -12.78 -4.41 0.57
CA TYR A 14 -12.07 -4.01 1.79
C TYR A 14 -11.12 -5.09 2.27
N ARG A 15 -11.56 -6.36 2.28
CA ARG A 15 -10.66 -7.48 2.60
C ARG A 15 -9.45 -7.54 1.67
N ALA A 16 -9.65 -7.30 0.38
CA ALA A 16 -8.58 -7.36 -0.60
C ALA A 16 -7.55 -6.24 -0.39
N ILE A 17 -8.02 -5.01 -0.14
CA ILE A 17 -7.14 -3.86 0.18
C ILE A 17 -6.43 -4.06 1.52
N THR A 18 -7.16 -4.43 2.58
CA THR A 18 -6.56 -4.70 3.90
C THR A 18 -5.46 -5.74 3.78
N ARG A 19 -5.71 -6.87 3.11
CA ARG A 19 -4.69 -7.91 2.93
C ARG A 19 -3.45 -7.41 2.20
N LEU A 20 -3.61 -6.58 1.16
CA LEU A 20 -2.49 -5.97 0.43
C LEU A 20 -1.67 -5.03 1.34
N LEU A 21 -2.33 -4.15 2.10
CA LEU A 21 -1.62 -3.23 2.99
C LEU A 21 -1.00 -3.96 4.19
N THR A 22 -1.65 -5.02 4.70
CA THR A 22 -1.07 -5.90 5.72
C THR A 22 0.16 -6.63 5.16
N MET A 23 0.18 -7.00 3.89
CA MET A 23 1.37 -7.57 3.25
C MET A 23 2.54 -6.59 3.31
N ILE A 24 2.32 -5.30 2.97
CA ILE A 24 3.36 -4.26 3.11
C ILE A 24 3.81 -4.14 4.58
N HIS A 25 2.87 -4.19 5.51
CA HIS A 25 3.18 -4.14 6.94
C HIS A 25 4.00 -5.35 7.42
N GLU A 26 3.75 -6.57 6.93
CA GLU A 26 4.60 -7.74 7.18
C GLU A 26 6.03 -7.51 6.67
N LEU A 27 6.19 -6.90 5.49
CA LEU A 27 7.51 -6.55 4.94
C LEU A 27 8.22 -5.49 5.80
N HIS A 28 7.49 -4.50 6.32
CA HIS A 28 8.04 -3.49 7.23
C HIS A 28 8.57 -4.09 8.53
N LYS A 29 7.88 -5.11 9.07
CA LYS A 29 8.38 -5.87 10.23
C LYS A 29 9.67 -6.64 9.93
N ALA A 30 9.84 -7.08 8.68
CA ALA A 30 11.03 -7.78 8.21
C ALA A 30 12.19 -6.84 7.78
N GLY A 31 12.06 -5.53 7.95
CA GLY A 31 13.13 -4.56 7.66
C GLY A 31 13.03 -3.86 6.30
N TYR A 32 11.93 -4.04 5.57
CA TYR A 32 11.68 -3.39 4.28
C TYR A 32 10.85 -2.11 4.43
N GLN A 33 11.17 -1.27 5.42
CA GLN A 33 10.35 -0.11 5.79
C GLN A 33 10.41 1.02 4.76
N ARG A 34 11.30 0.94 3.76
CA ARG A 34 11.36 1.88 2.64
C ARG A 34 10.44 1.50 1.47
N ILE A 35 9.72 0.37 1.55
CA ILE A 35 8.63 0.07 0.63
C ILE A 35 7.49 1.09 0.86
N ARG A 36 6.97 1.62 -0.24
CA ARG A 36 5.90 2.62 -0.31
C ARG A 36 4.73 2.10 -1.12
N PHE A 37 3.55 2.66 -0.87
CA PHE A 37 2.46 2.57 -1.82
C PHE A 37 1.90 3.94 -2.16
N ARG A 38 1.33 4.04 -3.36
CA ARG A 38 0.51 5.13 -3.85
C ARG A 38 -0.83 4.57 -4.27
N SER A 39 -1.91 5.14 -3.78
CA SER A 39 -3.26 4.69 -4.11
C SER A 39 -4.14 5.77 -4.72
N GLY A 40 -5.14 5.32 -5.46
CA GLY A 40 -6.04 6.17 -6.21
C GLY A 40 -7.34 5.45 -6.56
N MET A 41 -8.21 6.14 -7.30
CA MET A 41 -9.48 5.57 -7.79
C MET A 41 -9.47 5.52 -9.31
N ALA A 42 -10.00 4.45 -9.89
CA ALA A 42 -10.18 4.32 -11.35
C ALA A 42 -11.16 5.39 -11.89
N PRO A 43 -11.11 5.73 -13.19
CA PRO A 43 -12.02 6.71 -13.79
C PRO A 43 -13.50 6.41 -13.54
N SER A 44 -13.87 5.13 -13.44
CA SER A 44 -15.23 4.68 -13.16
C SER A 44 -15.69 4.95 -11.73
N GLY A 45 -14.78 5.28 -10.81
CA GLY A 45 -15.07 5.38 -9.37
C GLY A 45 -15.25 4.03 -8.66
N LEU A 46 -15.17 2.90 -9.39
CA LEU A 46 -15.53 1.57 -8.86
C LEU A 46 -14.34 0.78 -8.29
N HIS A 47 -13.12 1.10 -8.71
CA HIS A 47 -11.95 0.31 -8.38
C HIS A 47 -10.86 1.15 -7.75
N TRP A 48 -10.48 0.78 -6.53
CA TRP A 48 -9.31 1.32 -5.88
C TRP A 48 -8.07 0.75 -6.57
N ARG A 49 -7.08 1.61 -6.80
CA ARG A 49 -5.82 1.32 -7.49
C ARG A 49 -4.67 1.51 -6.51
N CYS A 50 -3.65 0.66 -6.63
CA CYS A 50 -2.45 0.70 -5.81
C CYS A 50 -1.22 0.48 -6.68
N LEU A 51 -0.22 1.31 -6.45
CA LEU A 51 1.12 1.16 -6.96
C LEU A 51 2.02 0.95 -5.74
N ILE A 52 2.79 -0.14 -5.71
CA ILE A 52 3.77 -0.41 -4.65
C ILE A 52 5.15 -0.21 -5.24
N THR A 53 6.01 0.53 -4.54
CA THR A 53 7.36 0.88 -4.99
C THR A 53 8.27 1.09 -3.77
N HIS A 54 9.41 1.79 -3.91
CA HIS A 54 10.33 2.15 -2.84
C HIS A 54 10.43 3.68 -2.67
N ALA A 55 10.98 4.11 -1.54
CA ALA A 55 11.08 5.53 -1.16
C ALA A 55 11.78 6.39 -2.23
N ASP A 56 12.88 5.91 -2.82
CA ASP A 56 13.64 6.69 -3.82
C ASP A 56 12.91 6.87 -5.17
N ALA A 57 11.79 6.17 -5.39
CA ALA A 57 10.95 6.33 -6.58
C ALA A 57 9.76 7.27 -6.34
N MET A 58 9.68 7.90 -5.18
CA MET A 58 8.59 8.78 -4.78
C MET A 58 9.09 10.23 -4.65
N LEU A 59 8.21 11.21 -4.88
CA LEU A 59 8.47 12.61 -4.57
C LEU A 59 8.58 12.83 -3.06
N ALA A 60 9.17 13.95 -2.66
CA ALA A 60 9.43 14.28 -1.24
C ALA A 60 8.16 14.28 -0.36
N ASP A 61 6.99 14.52 -0.95
CA ASP A 61 5.70 14.49 -0.25
C ASP A 61 5.19 13.08 0.08
N GLY A 62 5.83 12.04 -0.46
CA GLY A 62 5.47 10.63 -0.27
C GLY A 62 4.18 10.19 -0.95
N MET A 63 3.53 11.05 -1.75
CA MET A 63 2.21 10.80 -2.35
C MET A 63 2.25 10.54 -3.85
N ALA A 64 3.29 11.02 -4.55
CA ALA A 64 3.44 10.85 -5.99
C ALA A 64 4.73 10.13 -6.35
N LEU A 65 4.71 9.43 -7.49
CA LEU A 65 5.92 8.85 -8.06
C LEU A 65 6.79 9.97 -8.65
N ALA A 66 8.11 9.83 -8.51
CA ALA A 66 9.04 10.64 -9.25
C ALA A 66 9.00 10.29 -10.75
N ASP A 67 9.30 11.27 -11.59
CA ASP A 67 9.44 11.06 -13.03
C ASP A 67 10.59 10.10 -13.32
N GLY A 68 10.46 9.30 -14.40
CA GLY A 68 11.52 8.40 -14.84
C GLY A 68 11.71 7.11 -14.03
N HIS A 69 10.75 6.75 -13.16
CA HIS A 69 10.74 5.43 -12.52
C HIS A 69 10.74 4.31 -13.58
N ARG A 70 11.45 3.22 -13.30
CA ARG A 70 11.50 2.09 -14.21
C ARG A 70 10.25 1.21 -14.05
N PRO A 71 9.71 0.61 -15.13
CA PRO A 71 8.52 -0.23 -15.04
C PRO A 71 8.65 -1.41 -14.06
N ASP A 72 9.86 -1.95 -13.87
CA ASP A 72 10.17 -3.05 -12.94
C ASP A 72 10.32 -2.61 -11.48
N GLU A 73 10.21 -1.31 -11.20
CA GLU A 73 10.28 -0.72 -9.85
C GLU A 73 8.90 -0.37 -9.29
N VAL A 74 7.84 -0.74 -10.00
CA VAL A 74 6.45 -0.50 -9.59
C VAL A 74 5.59 -1.73 -9.78
N ALA A 75 4.97 -2.20 -8.69
CA ALA A 75 4.00 -3.27 -8.72
C ALA A 75 2.58 -2.70 -8.70
N TYR A 76 1.75 -3.09 -9.67
CA TYR A 76 0.39 -2.54 -9.85
C TYR A 76 -0.68 -3.50 -9.35
N TYR A 77 -1.67 -2.97 -8.65
CA TYR A 77 -2.86 -3.70 -8.25
C TYR A 77 -4.11 -2.82 -8.38
N SER A 78 -5.23 -3.46 -8.71
CA SER A 78 -6.56 -2.84 -8.66
C SER A 78 -7.55 -3.80 -8.05
N THR A 79 -8.52 -3.28 -7.30
CA THR A 79 -9.61 -4.10 -6.74
C THR A 79 -10.52 -4.72 -7.80
N GLY A 80 -10.42 -4.27 -9.06
CA GLY A 80 -11.02 -4.98 -10.19
C GLY A 80 -10.48 -6.42 -10.37
N SER A 81 -9.27 -6.70 -9.89
CA SER A 81 -8.64 -8.03 -9.92
C SER A 81 -8.96 -8.89 -8.69
N GLN A 82 -9.76 -8.40 -7.75
CA GLN A 82 -10.11 -9.11 -6.51
C GLN A 82 -8.87 -9.62 -5.75
N ASP A 83 -8.70 -10.93 -5.55
CA ASP A 83 -7.54 -11.52 -4.89
C ASP A 83 -6.43 -11.97 -5.87
N GLY A 84 -6.54 -11.64 -7.16
CA GLY A 84 -5.49 -11.78 -8.17
C GLY A 84 -4.46 -10.64 -8.10
N TYR A 85 -3.71 -10.57 -6.99
CA TYR A 85 -2.73 -9.52 -6.74
C TYR A 85 -1.64 -9.48 -7.82
N PHE A 86 -1.34 -8.28 -8.35
CA PHE A 86 -0.30 -8.06 -9.36
C PHE A 86 -0.44 -8.91 -10.65
N GLY A 87 -1.65 -9.40 -10.94
CA GLY A 87 -1.89 -10.31 -12.06
C GLY A 87 -1.45 -11.76 -11.80
N TRP A 88 -1.07 -12.09 -10.57
CA TRP A 88 -0.74 -13.45 -10.17
C TRP A 88 -2.01 -14.30 -10.07
N THR A 89 -1.95 -15.51 -10.62
CA THR A 89 -3.08 -16.45 -10.64
C THR A 89 -3.00 -17.53 -9.55
N ASP A 90 -1.85 -17.65 -8.89
CA ASP A 90 -1.53 -18.69 -7.89
C ASP A 90 -1.60 -18.18 -6.43
N VAL A 91 -2.20 -17.01 -6.24
CA VAL A 91 -2.33 -16.32 -4.94
C VAL A 91 -3.72 -16.24 -4.30
N PRO A 92 -4.84 -16.60 -4.96
CA PRO A 92 -6.13 -16.68 -4.28
C PRO A 92 -6.06 -17.47 -2.97
N GLY A 93 -6.64 -16.91 -1.90
CA GLY A 93 -6.64 -17.51 -0.56
C GLY A 93 -5.35 -17.37 0.27
N ARG A 94 -4.25 -16.85 -0.29
CA ARG A 94 -2.99 -16.64 0.46
C ARG A 94 -3.14 -15.59 1.57
N SER A 95 -2.41 -15.80 2.66
CA SER A 95 -2.28 -14.82 3.73
C SER A 95 -1.40 -13.63 3.31
N ALA A 96 -1.53 -12.50 4.01
CA ALA A 96 -0.69 -11.32 3.80
C ALA A 96 0.82 -11.63 3.92
N ARG A 97 1.19 -12.55 4.82
CA ARG A 97 2.59 -12.98 5.01
C ARG A 97 3.10 -13.80 3.84
N GLU A 98 2.32 -14.76 3.36
CA GLU A 98 2.67 -15.53 2.16
C GLU A 98 2.81 -14.62 0.94
N LEU A 99 1.89 -13.66 0.77
CA LEU A 99 2.00 -12.64 -0.28
C LEU A 99 3.29 -11.82 -0.15
N GLY A 100 3.72 -11.51 1.08
CA GLY A 100 4.96 -10.76 1.31
C GLY A 100 6.19 -11.56 0.87
N VAL A 101 6.25 -12.85 1.17
CA VAL A 101 7.32 -13.74 0.69
C VAL A 101 7.35 -13.78 -0.84
N MET A 102 6.18 -13.95 -1.46
CA MET A 102 6.07 -13.96 -2.93
C MET A 102 6.44 -12.62 -3.55
N PHE A 103 6.12 -11.50 -2.89
CA PHE A 103 6.48 -10.15 -3.34
C PHE A 103 7.99 -9.95 -3.38
N LEU A 104 8.72 -10.42 -2.35
CA LEU A 104 10.18 -10.32 -2.33
C LEU A 104 10.85 -11.12 -3.45
N ASP A 105 10.29 -12.30 -3.78
CA ASP A 105 10.78 -13.16 -4.87
C ASP A 105 10.50 -12.57 -6.26
N ARG A 106 9.28 -12.07 -6.47
CA ARG A 106 8.79 -11.65 -7.80
C ARG A 106 9.08 -10.18 -8.14
N PHE A 107 9.34 -9.34 -7.14
CA PHE A 107 9.74 -7.94 -7.33
C PHE A 107 11.09 -7.64 -6.66
N PRO A 108 12.18 -8.31 -7.09
CA PRO A 108 13.48 -8.25 -6.42
C PRO A 108 14.08 -6.83 -6.41
N MET A 109 13.79 -6.00 -7.42
CA MET A 109 14.25 -4.61 -7.47
C MET A 109 13.59 -3.75 -6.39
N ILE A 110 12.28 -3.89 -6.21
CA ILE A 110 11.54 -3.19 -5.14
C ILE A 110 12.02 -3.69 -3.78
N ALA A 111 12.22 -5.01 -3.64
CA ALA A 111 12.73 -5.61 -2.40
C ALA A 111 14.10 -5.05 -2.03
N ALA A 112 15.05 -5.03 -2.96
CA ALA A 112 16.41 -4.52 -2.74
C ALA A 112 16.41 -3.05 -2.30
N LYS A 113 15.66 -2.20 -2.99
CA LYS A 113 15.58 -0.75 -2.68
C LYS A 113 14.65 -0.42 -1.50
N GLY A 114 13.76 -1.35 -1.16
CA GLY A 114 12.83 -1.24 -0.05
C GLY A 114 13.46 -1.52 1.32
N GLN A 115 14.68 -2.08 1.37
CA GLN A 115 15.41 -2.36 2.61
C GLN A 115 15.82 -1.09 3.33
N GLY A 116 15.64 -1.06 4.65
CA GLY A 116 16.07 0.05 5.49
C GLY A 116 14.99 0.43 6.49
N ARG A 117 15.39 1.21 7.50
CA ARG A 117 14.48 1.65 8.55
C ARG A 117 13.78 2.95 8.17
N ASP A 118 12.49 2.99 8.44
CA ASP A 118 11.63 4.17 8.37
C ASP A 118 10.42 3.94 9.31
N TRP A 119 10.64 4.27 10.57
CA TRP A 119 9.64 4.07 11.62
C TRP A 119 8.46 5.03 11.49
N ALA A 120 8.67 6.21 10.91
CA ALA A 120 7.59 7.16 10.69
C ALA A 120 6.60 6.58 9.68
N TYR A 121 7.09 6.08 8.55
CA TYR A 121 6.22 5.48 7.53
C TYR A 121 5.59 4.16 8.01
N ALA A 122 6.36 3.30 8.68
CA ALA A 122 5.83 2.04 9.22
C ALA A 122 4.76 2.26 10.30
N GLY A 123 4.96 3.26 11.17
CA GLY A 123 3.97 3.67 12.19
C GLY A 123 2.70 4.22 11.54
N TRP A 124 2.85 5.10 10.55
CA TRP A 124 1.72 5.64 9.78
C TRP A 124 0.92 4.53 9.08
N LEU A 125 1.56 3.56 8.43
CA LEU A 125 0.86 2.43 7.79
C LEU A 125 0.07 1.61 8.83
N THR A 126 0.63 1.42 10.03
CA THR A 126 -0.05 0.74 11.14
C THR A 126 -1.32 1.49 11.55
N GLU A 127 -1.27 2.83 11.60
CA GLU A 127 -2.44 3.66 11.90
C GLU A 127 -3.51 3.56 10.79
N ILE A 128 -3.10 3.59 9.51
CA ILE A 128 -4.02 3.42 8.37
C ILE A 128 -4.74 2.07 8.45
N LEU A 129 -4.00 0.98 8.70
CA LEU A 129 -4.59 -0.35 8.87
C LEU A 129 -5.57 -0.39 10.03
N GLY A 130 -5.17 0.11 11.21
CA GLY A 130 -6.04 0.13 12.39
C GLY A 130 -7.30 0.97 12.16
N CYS A 131 -7.21 2.07 11.42
CA CYS A 131 -8.38 2.87 11.06
C CYS A 131 -9.32 2.14 10.11
N ALA A 132 -8.79 1.48 9.07
CA ALA A 132 -9.59 0.73 8.11
C ALA A 132 -10.31 -0.48 8.74
N GLU A 133 -9.72 -1.08 9.77
CA GLU A 133 -10.33 -2.17 10.54
C GLU A 133 -11.49 -1.71 11.43
N ARG A 134 -11.49 -0.44 11.86
CA ARG A 134 -12.51 0.11 12.79
C ARG A 134 -13.73 0.67 12.08
N ASP A 135 -13.53 1.32 10.94
CA ASP A 135 -14.62 2.02 10.25
C ASP A 135 -14.48 1.87 8.73
N GLU A 136 -15.32 1.00 8.16
CA GLU A 136 -15.38 0.84 6.71
C GLU A 136 -15.76 2.15 6.01
N LYS A 137 -16.51 3.06 6.65
CA LYS A 137 -16.90 4.34 6.03
C LYS A 137 -15.73 5.31 5.87
N ARG A 138 -14.68 5.20 6.69
CA ARG A 138 -13.45 6.00 6.54
C ARG A 138 -12.72 5.64 5.25
N GLY A 139 -12.79 4.37 4.84
CA GLY A 139 -12.13 3.87 3.63
C GLY A 139 -10.61 3.84 3.74
N PHE A 140 -9.97 3.81 2.57
CA PHE A 140 -8.52 3.79 2.41
C PHE A 140 -8.04 5.07 1.71
N PRO A 141 -6.76 5.47 1.87
CA PRO A 141 -6.24 6.64 1.21
C PRO A 141 -6.44 6.61 -0.31
N VAL A 142 -6.77 7.77 -0.89
CA VAL A 142 -6.89 8.01 -2.33
C VAL A 142 -6.20 9.34 -2.63
N TRP A 143 -5.09 9.30 -3.36
CA TRP A 143 -4.29 10.51 -3.68
C TRP A 143 -4.28 10.86 -5.17
N PHE A 144 -4.84 10.00 -6.02
CA PHE A 144 -5.04 10.32 -7.43
C PHE A 144 -6.34 9.73 -7.96
N ALA A 145 -6.94 10.42 -8.92
CA ALA A 145 -8.07 9.98 -9.72
C ALA A 145 -8.09 10.79 -11.01
N ASP A 146 -8.87 10.35 -11.98
CA ASP A 146 -9.07 11.05 -13.26
C ASP A 146 -10.18 12.11 -13.17
N TYR A 147 -10.57 12.46 -11.94
CA TYR A 147 -11.55 13.49 -11.57
C TYR A 147 -11.08 14.19 -10.28
N PRO A 148 -11.59 15.40 -9.98
CA PRO A 148 -11.19 16.14 -8.78
C PRO A 148 -11.46 15.34 -7.50
N ILE A 149 -10.46 15.27 -6.63
CA ILE A 149 -10.55 14.63 -5.32
C ILE A 149 -9.96 15.56 -4.26
N GLU A 150 -10.55 15.52 -3.07
CA GLU A 150 -9.96 16.15 -1.90
C GLU A 150 -9.04 15.16 -1.19
N ILE A 151 -7.76 15.51 -1.03
CA ILE A 151 -6.81 14.70 -0.27
C ILE A 151 -7.01 14.96 1.22
N VAL A 152 -7.53 13.95 1.91
CA VAL A 152 -7.69 13.97 3.37
C VAL A 152 -6.33 14.13 4.04
N LYS A 153 -6.16 15.22 4.80
CA LYS A 153 -4.88 15.55 5.46
C LYS A 153 -4.38 14.44 6.39
N ALA A 154 -5.29 13.77 7.10
CA ALA A 154 -4.98 12.68 8.02
C ALA A 154 -4.45 11.41 7.30
N ASP A 155 -4.69 11.28 6.01
CA ASP A 155 -4.22 10.14 5.21
C ASP A 155 -2.90 10.44 4.49
N ARG A 156 -2.29 11.61 4.71
CA ARG A 156 -0.98 11.91 4.12
C ARG A 156 0.10 11.10 4.82
N PRO A 157 0.96 10.37 4.07
CA PRO A 157 2.12 9.73 4.66
C PRO A 157 3.10 10.79 5.18
N PRO A 158 3.99 10.42 6.12
CA PRO A 158 5.11 11.27 6.47
C PRO A 158 5.98 11.55 5.22
N PRO A 159 6.57 12.75 5.12
CA PRO A 159 7.42 13.11 4.00
C PRO A 159 8.66 12.21 3.96
N ILE A 160 9.23 12.06 2.77
CA ILE A 160 10.44 11.25 2.57
C ILE A 160 11.63 12.04 3.09
N ILE A 161 12.25 11.53 4.15
CA ILE A 161 13.51 12.04 4.67
C ILE A 161 14.61 11.30 3.92
N SER A 162 15.23 11.95 2.94
CA SER A 162 16.44 11.40 2.31
C SER A 162 17.52 11.26 3.38
N SER A 163 18.02 10.04 3.56
CA SER A 163 19.23 9.80 4.37
C SER A 163 20.44 10.25 3.56
N ILE A 164 20.60 11.56 3.41
CA ILE A 164 21.87 12.15 2.98
C ILE A 164 22.47 12.74 4.25
N ALA A 165 23.35 11.97 4.87
CA ALA A 165 24.41 12.43 5.74
C ALA A 165 25.71 11.92 5.12
#